data_AF-A0A849UKT8-F1
#
_entry.id   AF-A0A849UKT8-F1
#
_cell.length_a   1.000
_cell.length_b   1.000
_cell.length_c   1.000
_cell.angle_alpha   90.00
_cell.angle_beta   90.00
_cell.angle_gamma   90.00
#
_symmetry.space_group_name_H-M   'P 1'
#
loop_
_entity.id
_entity.type
_entity.pdbx_description
1 polymer ?
#
loop_
_entity_poly.entity_id
_entity_poly.type
_entity_poly.pdbx_seq_one_letter_code
_entity_poly.pdbx_strand_id
1 'polypeptide(L)'
;MKKELKHLLEEYTELEREVQVLVSAQCREVCELCTACCCRADLCEEALESPFLCAVHGRNELDSDRYGFLTETGCALEIGRPPVCYEFFCDELMAAQPDDLHREVLLVLGRLPAYAGGNASGDTHLVEIMQVEEMEHLAFQRLEKQMQNAREALDCIQTFYNEGALPENSRRALQRITPSKA
;
A
#
# COMPACT_ATOMS: atom_id res chain seq x y z
N MET A 1 -13.71 3.65 -19.86
CA MET A 1 -13.39 3.85 -18.42
C MET A 1 -14.09 5.11 -17.93
N LYS A 2 -14.87 5.02 -16.84
CA LYS A 2 -15.54 6.16 -16.21
C LYS A 2 -14.52 7.18 -15.68
N LYS A 3 -14.89 8.46 -15.63
CA LYS A 3 -13.97 9.54 -15.20
C LYS A 3 -13.55 9.34 -13.73
N GLU A 4 -14.48 8.90 -12.91
CA GLU A 4 -14.30 8.61 -11.48
C GLU A 4 -13.30 7.47 -11.27
N LEU A 5 -13.40 6.40 -12.06
CA LEU A 5 -12.45 5.30 -12.02
C LEU A 5 -11.05 5.74 -12.45
N LYS A 6 -10.96 6.55 -13.51
CA LYS A 6 -9.67 7.11 -13.94
C LYS A 6 -9.01 7.94 -12.82
N HIS A 7 -9.78 8.84 -12.21
CA HIS A 7 -9.29 9.67 -11.11
C HIS A 7 -8.85 8.82 -9.91
N LEU A 8 -9.65 7.81 -9.53
CA LEU A 8 -9.31 6.88 -8.45
C LEU A 8 -7.98 6.14 -8.73
N LEU A 9 -7.76 5.68 -9.97
CA LEU A 9 -6.52 5.02 -10.37
C LEU A 9 -5.31 5.94 -10.24
N GLU A 10 -5.43 7.18 -10.73
CA GLU A 10 -4.37 8.20 -10.64
C GLU A 10 -4.01 8.46 -9.17
N GLU A 11 -5.03 8.71 -8.35
CA GLU A 11 -4.88 8.93 -6.91
C GLU A 11 -4.22 7.73 -6.22
N TYR A 12 -4.75 6.52 -6.40
CA TYR A 12 -4.19 5.31 -5.78
C TYR A 12 -2.73 5.09 -6.19
N THR A 13 -2.41 5.30 -7.47
CA THR A 13 -1.05 5.17 -7.98
C THR A 13 -0.08 6.12 -7.29
N GLU A 14 -0.49 7.38 -7.09
CA GLU A 14 0.32 8.39 -6.40
C GLU A 14 0.50 8.02 -4.92
N LEU A 15 -0.58 7.62 -4.23
CA LEU A 15 -0.51 7.16 -2.84
C LEU A 15 0.49 6.02 -2.68
N GLU A 16 0.33 4.97 -3.48
CA GLU A 16 1.15 3.77 -3.40
C GLU A 16 2.62 4.08 -3.67
N ARG A 17 2.90 4.90 -4.67
CA ARG A 17 4.27 5.31 -5.00
C ARG A 17 4.93 6.03 -3.81
N GLU A 18 4.24 6.97 -3.19
CA GLU A 18 4.78 7.70 -2.04
C GLU A 18 4.97 6.79 -0.82
N VAL A 19 4.01 5.90 -0.55
CA VAL A 19 4.14 4.87 0.49
C VAL A 19 5.36 4.00 0.22
N GLN A 20 5.54 3.53 -1.01
CA GLN A 20 6.68 2.69 -1.39
C GLN A 20 8.01 3.41 -1.19
N VAL A 21 8.12 4.66 -1.63
CA VAL A 21 9.33 5.48 -1.44
C VAL A 21 9.66 5.60 0.04
N LEU A 22 8.66 5.92 0.87
CA LEU A 22 8.88 6.15 2.29
C LEU A 22 9.21 4.84 3.03
N VAL A 23 8.48 3.75 2.76
CA VAL A 23 8.78 2.41 3.30
C VAL A 23 10.21 2.00 2.93
N SER A 24 10.58 2.16 1.66
CA SER A 24 11.91 1.80 1.17
C SER A 24 12.99 2.62 1.88
N ALA A 25 12.77 3.92 2.09
CA ALA A 25 13.71 4.77 2.81
C ALA A 25 13.89 4.33 4.27
N GLN A 26 12.80 4.03 4.98
CA GLN A 26 12.85 3.64 6.40
C GLN A 26 13.38 2.22 6.63
N CYS A 27 13.22 1.33 5.65
CA CYS A 27 13.65 -0.07 5.76
C CYS A 27 15.02 -0.33 5.13
N ARG A 28 15.59 0.66 4.45
CA ARG A 28 16.77 0.52 3.57
C ARG A 28 17.95 -0.15 4.25
N GLU A 29 18.35 0.35 5.42
CA GLU A 29 19.58 -0.07 6.11
C GLU A 29 19.54 -1.56 6.50
N VAL A 30 18.35 -2.07 6.80
CA VAL A 30 18.14 -3.49 7.13
C VAL A 30 17.98 -4.33 5.86
N CYS A 31 17.13 -3.88 4.93
CA CYS A 31 16.81 -4.64 3.72
C CYS A 31 18.00 -4.78 2.76
N GLU A 32 18.87 -3.77 2.62
CA GLU A 32 20.03 -3.83 1.71
C GLU A 32 21.08 -4.87 2.14
N LEU A 33 21.13 -5.22 3.42
CA LEU A 33 22.03 -6.24 3.97
C LEU A 33 21.37 -7.63 4.05
N CYS A 34 20.07 -7.71 3.75
CA CYS A 34 19.30 -8.93 3.87
C CYS A 34 19.40 -9.78 2.59
N THR A 35 19.61 -11.08 2.75
CA THR A 35 19.60 -12.05 1.64
C THR A 35 18.27 -12.80 1.53
N ALA A 36 17.32 -12.55 2.45
CA ALA A 36 16.01 -13.18 2.43
C ALA A 36 15.08 -12.47 1.41
N CYS A 37 14.35 -13.25 0.63
CA CYS A 37 13.29 -12.73 -0.22
C CYS A 37 11.99 -12.67 0.58
N CYS A 38 11.50 -11.46 0.89
CA CYS A 38 10.22 -11.26 1.57
C CYS A 38 9.02 -11.39 0.63
N CYS A 39 9.23 -11.22 -0.67
CA CYS A 39 8.17 -11.29 -1.66
C CYS A 39 7.87 -12.75 -2.02
N ARG A 40 6.59 -13.06 -2.25
CA ARG A 40 6.14 -14.40 -2.61
C ARG A 40 5.50 -14.43 -4.00
N ALA A 41 5.67 -15.54 -4.71
CA ALA A 41 5.16 -15.68 -6.08
C ALA A 41 3.62 -15.69 -6.13
N ASP A 42 2.95 -16.27 -5.13
CA ASP A 42 1.48 -16.29 -5.06
C ASP A 42 0.88 -14.88 -4.92
N LEU A 43 1.55 -13.98 -4.19
CA LEU A 43 1.15 -12.57 -4.15
C LEU A 43 1.33 -11.86 -5.51
N CYS A 44 2.25 -12.32 -6.35
CA CYS A 44 2.43 -11.74 -7.70
C CYS A 44 1.31 -12.18 -8.65
N GLU A 45 0.73 -13.36 -8.45
CA GLU A 45 -0.42 -13.83 -9.22
C GLU A 45 -1.65 -12.95 -8.93
N GLU A 46 -1.92 -12.65 -7.65
CA GLU A 46 -3.00 -11.72 -7.25
C GLU A 46 -2.88 -10.34 -7.94
N ALA A 47 -1.65 -9.85 -8.13
CA ALA A 47 -1.38 -8.59 -8.81
C ALA A 47 -1.75 -8.58 -10.30
N LEU A 48 -1.77 -9.76 -10.95
CA LEU A 48 -2.23 -9.91 -12.33
C LEU A 48 -3.72 -10.26 -12.43
N GLU A 49 -4.23 -11.04 -11.50
CA GLU A 49 -5.64 -11.44 -11.57
C GLU A 49 -6.56 -10.27 -11.20
N SER A 50 -6.07 -9.31 -10.40
CA SER A 50 -6.77 -8.08 -10.09
C SER A 50 -6.81 -7.12 -11.30
N PRO A 51 -8.00 -6.86 -11.89
CA PRO A 51 -8.16 -5.87 -12.95
C PRO A 51 -7.78 -4.45 -12.48
N PHE A 52 -8.00 -4.14 -11.19
CA PHE A 52 -7.62 -2.85 -10.63
C PHE A 52 -6.09 -2.70 -10.60
N LEU A 53 -5.35 -3.68 -10.08
CA LEU A 53 -3.89 -3.61 -10.05
C LEU A 53 -3.30 -3.62 -11.46
N CYS A 54 -3.83 -4.42 -12.39
CA CYS A 54 -3.45 -4.35 -13.81
C CYS A 54 -3.64 -2.96 -14.40
N ALA A 55 -4.71 -2.25 -14.03
CA ALA A 55 -4.92 -0.88 -14.46
C ALA A 55 -3.92 0.11 -13.82
N VAL A 56 -3.45 -0.15 -12.60
CA VAL A 56 -2.43 0.65 -11.91
C VAL A 56 -1.04 0.44 -12.51
N HIS A 57 -0.57 -0.82 -12.60
CA HIS A 57 0.79 -1.12 -13.08
C HIS A 57 0.92 -1.21 -14.60
N GLY A 58 -0.20 -1.37 -15.32
CA GLY A 58 -0.25 -1.38 -16.78
C GLY A 58 0.35 -2.62 -17.45
N ARG A 59 0.71 -3.66 -16.68
CA ARG A 59 1.20 -4.94 -17.19
C ARG A 59 0.06 -5.94 -17.27
N ASN A 60 0.11 -6.84 -18.25
CA ASN A 60 -0.91 -7.87 -18.44
C ASN A 60 -0.33 -9.30 -18.38
N GLU A 61 0.97 -9.44 -18.15
CA GLU A 61 1.71 -10.71 -18.19
C GLU A 61 2.79 -10.71 -17.10
N LEU A 62 3.16 -11.90 -16.59
CA LEU A 62 4.26 -12.06 -15.64
C LEU A 62 5.59 -12.00 -16.38
N ASP A 63 6.62 -11.51 -15.69
CA ASP A 63 7.99 -11.60 -16.18
C ASP A 63 8.52 -13.06 -16.08
N SER A 64 7.92 -13.88 -15.21
CA SER A 64 8.22 -15.31 -15.05
C SER A 64 7.06 -16.10 -14.45
N ASP A 65 6.76 -17.29 -14.98
CA ASP A 65 5.78 -18.20 -14.38
C ASP A 65 6.20 -18.71 -12.98
N ARG A 66 7.51 -18.81 -12.72
CA ARG A 66 8.03 -19.34 -11.45
C ARG A 66 8.19 -18.26 -10.39
N TYR A 67 8.49 -17.05 -10.83
CA TYR A 67 8.90 -15.96 -9.95
C TYR A 67 7.94 -14.77 -9.99
N GLY A 68 6.90 -14.78 -10.83
CA GLY A 68 6.00 -13.66 -10.99
C GLY A 68 6.73 -12.39 -11.39
N PHE A 69 6.57 -11.33 -10.59
CA PHE A 69 7.31 -10.07 -10.72
C PHE A 69 8.62 -10.05 -9.91
N LEU A 70 9.09 -11.17 -9.38
CA LEU A 70 10.30 -11.21 -8.58
C LEU A 70 11.55 -11.22 -9.44
N THR A 71 12.51 -10.39 -9.04
CA THR A 71 13.88 -10.31 -9.57
C THR A 71 14.88 -10.68 -8.48
N GLU A 72 16.16 -10.78 -8.84
CA GLU A 72 17.24 -11.02 -7.89
C GLU A 72 17.32 -9.97 -6.77
N THR A 73 16.81 -8.75 -7.02
CA THR A 73 16.83 -7.63 -6.06
C THR A 73 15.46 -7.31 -5.47
N GLY A 74 14.46 -8.18 -5.67
CA GLY A 74 13.09 -8.02 -5.15
C GLY A 74 12.04 -7.81 -6.24
N CYS A 75 10.88 -7.26 -5.88
CA CYS A 75 9.75 -7.11 -6.80
C CYS A 75 9.99 -6.03 -7.88
N ALA A 76 9.74 -6.37 -9.14
CA ALA A 76 9.86 -5.53 -10.33
C ALA A 76 8.74 -4.50 -10.50
N LEU A 77 7.67 -4.60 -9.71
CA LEU A 77 6.59 -3.61 -9.71
C LEU A 77 7.04 -2.37 -8.93
N GLU A 78 7.03 -1.22 -9.58
CA GLU A 78 7.18 0.08 -8.92
C GLU A 78 5.85 0.57 -8.32
N ILE A 79 4.74 0.18 -8.91
CA ILE A 79 3.36 0.48 -8.49
C ILE A 79 2.48 -0.73 -8.84
N GLY A 80 1.26 -0.78 -8.33
CA GLY A 80 0.31 -1.88 -8.46
C GLY A 80 0.70 -3.13 -7.69
N ARG A 81 1.48 -2.99 -6.60
CA ARG A 81 1.71 -4.08 -5.65
C ARG A 81 0.46 -4.31 -4.82
N PRO A 82 0.09 -5.57 -4.53
CA PRO A 82 -0.98 -5.87 -3.58
C PRO A 82 -0.72 -5.20 -2.22
N PRO A 83 -1.75 -4.67 -1.53
CA PRO A 83 -1.59 -3.99 -0.25
C PRO A 83 -0.85 -4.81 0.81
N VAL A 84 -1.05 -6.12 0.82
CA VAL A 84 -0.33 -7.09 1.67
C VAL A 84 1.19 -6.98 1.55
N CYS A 85 1.73 -6.53 0.41
CA CYS A 85 3.17 -6.30 0.25
C CYS A 85 3.71 -5.16 1.13
N TYR A 86 2.85 -4.29 1.65
CA TYR A 86 3.20 -3.16 2.50
C TYR A 86 2.79 -3.36 3.96
N GLU A 87 1.79 -4.20 4.25
CA GLU A 87 1.26 -4.37 5.62
C GLU A 87 2.16 -5.21 6.54
N PHE A 88 3.08 -5.99 5.97
CA PHE A 88 3.92 -6.92 6.71
C PHE A 88 5.37 -6.46 6.76
N PHE A 89 5.83 -6.13 7.95
CA PHE A 89 7.24 -5.87 8.26
C PHE A 89 7.81 -7.03 9.07
N CYS A 90 9.01 -7.49 8.75
CA CYS A 90 9.66 -8.56 9.51
C CYS A 90 10.12 -8.09 10.89
N ASP A 91 10.37 -9.04 11.79
CA ASP A 91 10.77 -8.75 13.17
C ASP A 91 12.06 -7.92 13.24
N GLU A 92 12.99 -8.13 12.31
CA GLU A 92 14.23 -7.35 12.22
C GLU A 92 13.96 -5.87 11.90
N LEU A 93 13.05 -5.58 10.96
CA LEU A 93 12.66 -4.21 10.62
C LEU A 93 11.98 -3.52 11.80
N MET A 94 11.10 -4.25 12.49
CA MET A 94 10.41 -3.72 13.67
C MET A 94 11.37 -3.52 14.84
N ALA A 95 12.31 -4.44 15.06
CA ALA A 95 13.31 -4.35 16.11
C ALA A 95 14.29 -3.19 15.88
N ALA A 96 14.62 -2.88 14.61
CA ALA A 96 15.53 -1.81 14.22
C ALA A 96 14.93 -0.40 14.36
N GLN A 97 13.61 -0.26 14.56
CA GLN A 97 12.99 1.05 14.74
C GLN A 97 13.51 1.74 16.02
N PRO A 98 13.72 3.08 15.99
CA PRO A 98 14.29 3.82 17.13
C PRO A 98 13.51 3.68 18.44
N ASP A 99 12.17 3.67 18.36
CA ASP A 99 11.26 3.57 19.49
C ASP A 99 9.89 3.02 19.06
N ASP A 100 8.99 2.85 20.03
CA ASP A 100 7.64 2.32 19.77
C ASP A 100 6.79 3.24 18.90
N LEU A 101 7.03 4.55 18.92
CA LEU A 101 6.28 5.48 18.06
C LEU A 101 6.67 5.30 16.59
N HIS A 102 7.95 5.12 16.29
CA HIS A 102 8.42 4.82 14.93
C HIS A 102 7.84 3.49 14.43
N ARG A 103 7.75 2.48 15.30
CA ARG A 103 7.08 1.20 15.00
C ARG A 103 5.62 1.40 14.64
N GLU A 104 4.88 2.14 15.46
CA GLU A 104 3.47 2.43 15.21
C GLU A 104 3.27 3.20 13.90
N VAL A 105 4.10 4.21 13.65
CA VAL A 105 4.04 5.02 12.42
C VAL A 105 4.35 4.18 11.18
N LEU A 106 5.38 3.33 11.23
CA LEU A 106 5.73 2.44 10.12
C LEU A 106 4.59 1.45 9.81
N LEU A 107 3.96 0.89 10.85
CA LEU A 107 2.79 0.02 10.69
C LEU A 107 1.62 0.75 10.07
N VAL A 108 1.37 2.02 10.43
CA VAL A 108 0.31 2.82 9.81
C VAL A 108 0.64 3.11 8.35
N LEU A 109 1.89 3.48 8.04
CA LEU A 109 2.37 3.73 6.68
C LEU A 109 2.09 2.54 5.75
N GLY A 110 2.47 1.34 6.18
CA GLY A 110 2.27 0.11 5.40
C GLY A 110 0.81 -0.22 5.10
N ARG A 111 -0.14 0.31 5.88
CA ARG A 111 -1.57 0.02 5.76
C ARG A 111 -2.35 1.03 4.95
N LEU A 112 -1.72 2.14 4.56
CA LEU A 112 -2.39 3.17 3.78
C LEU A 112 -3.00 2.63 2.47
N PRO A 113 -2.31 1.78 1.68
CA PRO A 113 -2.90 1.22 0.46
C PRO A 113 -4.14 0.35 0.74
N ALA A 114 -4.09 -0.48 1.78
CA ALA A 114 -5.20 -1.35 2.18
C ALA A 114 -6.40 -0.54 2.71
N TYR A 115 -6.14 0.52 3.47
CA TYR A 115 -7.20 1.41 3.93
C TYR A 115 -7.86 2.17 2.79
N ALA A 116 -7.06 2.65 1.83
CA ALA A 116 -7.51 3.44 0.69
C ALA A 116 -8.44 2.65 -0.24
N GLY A 117 -8.19 1.35 -0.42
CA GLY A 117 -9.03 0.49 -1.26
C GLY A 117 -10.09 -0.32 -0.52
N GLY A 118 -10.20 -0.23 0.81
CA GLY A 118 -11.13 -1.05 1.59
C GLY A 118 -12.61 -0.75 1.33
N ASN A 119 -13.48 -1.75 1.47
CA ASN A 119 -14.94 -1.59 1.35
C ASN A 119 -15.40 -0.90 0.05
N ALA A 120 -14.70 -1.21 -1.05
CA ALA A 120 -14.93 -0.65 -2.37
C ALA A 120 -16.25 -1.10 -3.00
N SER A 121 -16.67 -2.33 -2.67
CA SER A 121 -17.98 -2.89 -3.00
C SER A 121 -18.44 -3.74 -1.82
N GLY A 122 -19.39 -3.22 -1.02
CA GLY A 122 -19.75 -3.86 0.25
C GLY A 122 -18.56 -3.90 1.22
N ASP A 123 -18.13 -5.12 1.56
CA ASP A 123 -16.96 -5.39 2.42
C ASP A 123 -15.72 -5.82 1.62
N THR A 124 -15.79 -5.84 0.28
CA THR A 124 -14.71 -6.27 -0.62
C THR A 124 -13.73 -5.13 -0.89
N HIS A 125 -12.43 -5.43 -0.87
CA HIS A 125 -11.37 -4.46 -1.20
C HIS A 125 -11.23 -4.26 -2.72
N LEU A 126 -10.76 -3.09 -3.18
CA LEU A 126 -10.57 -2.75 -4.61
C LEU A 126 -9.81 -3.84 -5.39
N VAL A 127 -8.71 -4.31 -4.81
CA VAL A 127 -7.83 -5.29 -5.44
C VAL A 127 -8.42 -6.70 -5.52
N GLU A 128 -9.46 -6.99 -4.74
CA GLU A 128 -10.15 -8.29 -4.71
C GLU A 128 -11.33 -8.36 -5.69
N ILE A 129 -11.62 -7.26 -6.39
CA ILE A 129 -12.69 -7.21 -7.39
C ILE A 129 -12.17 -7.84 -8.68
N MET A 130 -12.62 -9.05 -9.01
CA MET A 130 -12.04 -9.86 -10.09
C MET A 130 -12.68 -9.62 -11.46
N GLN A 131 -13.83 -8.92 -11.53
CA GLN A 131 -14.52 -8.64 -12.79
C GLN A 131 -14.43 -7.16 -13.14
N VAL A 132 -14.09 -6.86 -14.41
CA VAL A 132 -13.95 -5.48 -14.90
C VAL A 132 -15.27 -4.71 -14.79
N GLU A 133 -16.38 -5.39 -15.01
CA GLU A 133 -17.72 -4.82 -14.95
C GLU A 133 -18.09 -4.37 -13.53
N GLU A 134 -17.58 -5.04 -12.49
CA GLU A 134 -17.81 -4.66 -11.10
C GLU A 134 -17.10 -3.36 -10.71
N MET A 135 -16.00 -3.02 -11.39
CA MET A 135 -15.32 -1.72 -11.22
C MET A 135 -16.19 -0.53 -11.65
N GLU A 136 -17.26 -0.77 -12.41
CA GLU A 136 -18.22 0.29 -12.76
C GLU A 136 -19.18 0.64 -11.62
N HIS A 137 -19.29 -0.21 -10.61
CA HIS A 137 -20.26 -0.12 -9.52
C HIS A 137 -19.63 0.18 -8.15
N LEU A 138 -18.36 0.62 -8.14
CA LEU A 138 -17.63 0.97 -6.93
C LEU A 138 -18.33 2.07 -6.13
N ALA A 139 -18.14 2.01 -4.81
CA ALA A 139 -18.55 3.05 -3.88
C ALA A 139 -17.62 4.28 -3.95
N PHE A 140 -17.57 4.97 -5.10
CA PHE A 140 -16.61 6.04 -5.39
C PHE A 140 -16.54 7.12 -4.31
N GLN A 141 -17.67 7.59 -3.77
CA GLN A 141 -17.69 8.60 -2.69
C GLN A 141 -16.99 8.13 -1.41
N ARG A 142 -17.10 6.82 -1.10
CA ARG A 142 -16.43 6.23 0.06
C ARG A 142 -14.92 6.13 -0.19
N LEU A 143 -14.55 5.64 -1.38
CA LEU A 143 -13.15 5.50 -1.79
C LEU A 143 -12.44 6.85 -1.85
N GLU A 144 -13.08 7.89 -2.38
CA GLU A 144 -12.56 9.26 -2.38
C GLU A 144 -12.29 9.76 -0.95
N LYS A 145 -13.22 9.50 -0.01
CA LYS A 145 -13.01 9.84 1.40
C LYS A 145 -11.89 9.04 2.05
N GLN A 146 -11.76 7.75 1.72
CA GLN A 146 -10.66 6.92 2.22
C GLN A 146 -9.32 7.38 1.66
N MET A 147 -9.26 7.75 0.38
CA MET A 147 -8.11 8.38 -0.26
C MET A 147 -7.69 9.65 0.47
N GLN A 148 -8.64 10.54 0.75
CA GLN A 148 -8.35 11.80 1.44
C GLN A 148 -7.79 11.53 2.84
N ASN A 149 -8.41 10.63 3.60
CA ASN A 149 -7.92 10.24 4.92
C ASN A 149 -6.53 9.60 4.88
N ALA A 150 -6.25 8.77 3.87
CA ALA A 150 -4.94 8.15 3.68
C ALA A 150 -3.86 9.18 3.36
N ARG A 151 -4.19 10.22 2.59
CA ARG A 151 -3.28 11.33 2.26
C ARG A 151 -3.00 12.21 3.47
N GLU A 152 -4.04 12.58 4.21
CA GLU A 152 -3.86 13.29 5.49
C GLU A 152 -2.95 12.51 6.45
N ALA A 153 -3.10 11.19 6.52
CA ALA A 153 -2.24 10.35 7.33
C ALA A 153 -0.80 10.30 6.78
N LEU A 154 -0.63 10.13 5.46
CA LEU A 154 0.68 10.14 4.81
C LEU A 154 1.43 11.46 5.05
N ASP A 155 0.78 12.61 4.89
CA ASP A 155 1.36 13.93 5.16
C ASP A 155 1.87 14.01 6.60
N CYS A 156 1.07 13.54 7.58
CA CYS A 156 1.47 13.50 8.97
C CYS A 156 2.70 12.62 9.21
N ILE A 157 2.79 11.48 8.52
CA ILE A 157 3.91 10.53 8.62
C ILE A 157 5.17 11.12 7.98
N GLN A 158 5.05 11.78 6.83
CA GLN A 158 6.15 12.49 6.18
C GLN A 158 6.69 13.60 7.08
N THR A 159 5.82 14.42 7.68
CA THR A 159 6.22 15.43 8.68
C THR A 159 6.95 14.78 9.85
N PHE A 160 6.43 13.67 10.39
CA PHE A 160 7.09 12.96 11.49
C PHE A 160 8.51 12.51 11.14
N TYR A 161 8.72 11.89 9.98
CA TYR A 161 10.06 11.44 9.59
C TYR A 161 11.01 12.59 9.23
N ASN A 162 10.50 13.73 8.78
CA ASN A 162 11.32 14.90 8.42
C ASN A 162 11.68 15.77 9.64
N GLU A 163 10.75 15.94 10.57
CA GLU A 163 10.87 16.90 11.68
C GLU A 163 11.09 16.22 13.05
N GLY A 164 10.87 14.90 13.14
CA GLY A 164 11.02 14.12 14.37
C GLY A 164 9.87 14.29 15.37
N ALA A 165 8.78 14.96 14.99
CA ALA A 165 7.61 15.20 15.84
C ALA A 165 6.32 14.96 15.08
N LEU A 166 5.34 14.31 15.74
CA LEU A 166 3.97 14.24 15.25
C LEU A 166 3.20 15.47 15.72
N PRO A 167 2.60 16.24 14.80
CA PRO A 167 1.66 17.30 15.17
C PRO A 167 0.53 16.78 16.06
N GLU A 168 0.01 17.63 16.94
CA GLU A 168 -0.97 17.24 17.96
C GLU A 168 -2.30 16.74 17.36
N ASN A 169 -2.65 17.22 16.17
CA ASN A 169 -3.79 16.79 15.38
C ASN A 169 -3.55 15.50 14.58
N SER A 170 -2.29 15.08 14.37
CA SER A 170 -1.94 13.92 13.54
C SER A 170 -2.43 12.59 14.11
N ARG A 171 -2.53 12.46 15.44
CA ARG A 171 -2.99 11.22 16.08
C ARG A 171 -4.36 10.76 15.57
N ARG A 172 -5.28 11.70 15.32
CA ARG A 172 -6.62 11.36 14.81
C ARG A 172 -6.58 10.84 13.38
N ALA A 173 -5.67 11.36 12.55
CA ALA A 173 -5.51 10.88 11.18
C ALA A 173 -4.96 9.45 11.19
N LEU A 174 -3.90 9.20 11.95
CA LEU A 174 -3.28 7.87 12.06
C LEU A 174 -4.24 6.82 12.64
N GLN A 175 -4.99 7.17 13.69
CA GLN A 175 -5.97 6.28 14.34
C GLN A 175 -7.09 5.79 13.42
N ARG A 176 -7.41 6.51 12.33
CA ARG A 176 -8.42 6.07 11.35
C ARG A 176 -7.92 4.90 10.51
N ILE A 177 -6.61 4.82 10.30
CA ILE A 177 -5.95 3.79 9.50
C ILE A 177 -5.68 2.55 10.36
N THR A 178 -5.38 2.74 11.64
CA THR A 178 -5.24 1.65 12.59
C THR A 178 -6.58 0.94 12.77
N PRO A 179 -6.66 -0.40 12.64
CA PRO A 179 -7.88 -1.14 12.88
C PRO A 179 -8.25 -0.98 14.36
N SER A 180 -9.55 -0.98 14.62
CA SER A 180 -10.03 -1.25 15.97
C SER A 180 -9.51 -2.63 16.35
N LYS A 181 -8.85 -2.76 17.51
CA LYS A 181 -8.47 -4.09 18.04
C LYS A 181 -9.72 -4.99 17.96
N ALA A 182 -9.61 -6.08 17.21
CA ALA A 182 -10.61 -7.15 17.22
C ALA A 182 -10.65 -7.83 18.60
#